data_AF-A0A9D2X2Z5-F1
#
_entry.id   AF-A0A9D2X2Z5-F1
#
_cell.length_a   1.000
_cell.length_b   1.000
_cell.length_c   1.000
_cell.angle_alpha   90.00
_cell.angle_beta   90.00
_cell.angle_gamma   90.00
#
_symmetry.space_group_name_H-M   'P 1'
#
loop_
_entity.id
_entity.type
_entity.pdbx_description
1 polymer ?
#
loop_
_entity_poly.entity_id
_entity_poly.type
_entity_poly.pdbx_seq_one_letter_code
_entity_poly.pdbx_strand_id
1 'polypeptide(L)'
;MKGNAIKYEQDNIDTDVIIPGTYLKIHDYAELATHAMEGLDPDFHKKVKEGDFVVAGKNFGCGSSREHAPIALSHSGIKAVIAVSFARIFYRNSVDGAFLLPIEVDEQTYKSISDGDKLEIDTEKNSITNITKNETYS
;
A
#
# COMPACT_ATOMS: atom_id res chain seq x y z
N MET A 1 9.52 -11.67 0.69
CA MET A 1 8.08 -11.79 0.36
C MET A 1 7.86 -11.56 -1.13
N LYS A 2 6.82 -12.16 -1.75
CA LYS A 2 6.53 -12.04 -3.20
C LYS A 2 5.06 -11.69 -3.42
N GLY A 3 4.80 -10.85 -4.41
CA GLY A 3 3.46 -10.34 -4.72
C GLY A 3 3.43 -9.55 -6.02
N ASN A 4 2.24 -9.19 -6.48
CA ASN A 4 2.06 -8.30 -7.62
C ASN A 4 2.01 -6.85 -7.14
N ALA A 5 2.55 -5.93 -7.94
CA ALA A 5 2.40 -4.50 -7.75
C ALA A 5 1.01 -4.07 -8.21
N ILE A 6 0.28 -3.41 -7.33
CA ILE A 6 -0.93 -2.67 -7.64
C ILE A 6 -0.55 -1.20 -7.59
N LYS A 7 -0.31 -0.60 -8.77
CA LYS A 7 0.26 0.75 -8.87
C LYS A 7 -0.82 1.80 -9.11
N TYR A 8 -0.75 2.86 -8.33
CA TYR A 8 -1.50 4.09 -8.55
C TYR A 8 -0.53 5.22 -8.84
N GLU A 9 -0.56 5.75 -10.06
CA GLU A 9 0.34 6.84 -10.49
C GLU A 9 -0.10 8.21 -9.98
N GLN A 10 -0.19 8.33 -8.65
CA GLN A 10 -0.73 9.51 -7.97
C GLN A 10 0.05 9.82 -6.68
N ASP A 11 0.32 11.11 -6.49
CA ASP A 11 0.80 11.67 -5.23
C ASP A 11 -0.38 12.05 -4.33
N ASN A 12 -0.14 12.15 -3.02
CA ASN A 12 -1.13 12.59 -2.03
C ASN A 12 -2.40 11.75 -2.01
N ILE A 13 -2.26 10.43 -2.13
CA ILE A 13 -3.35 9.50 -1.82
C ILE A 13 -3.64 9.61 -0.32
N ASP A 14 -4.74 10.26 0.02
CA ASP A 14 -5.12 10.54 1.40
C ASP A 14 -5.90 9.38 2.05
N THR A 15 -6.13 9.49 3.35
CA THR A 15 -6.85 8.48 4.12
C THR A 15 -8.35 8.36 3.79
N ASP A 16 -8.98 9.37 3.17
CA ASP A 16 -10.35 9.26 2.63
C ASP A 16 -10.38 8.43 1.35
N VAL A 17 -9.34 8.54 0.53
CA VAL A 17 -9.16 7.70 -0.66
C VAL A 17 -8.91 6.24 -0.27
N ILE A 18 -8.04 6.01 0.72
CA ILE A 18 -7.71 4.65 1.20
C ILE A 18 -8.91 4.01 1.89
N ILE A 19 -9.63 4.75 2.74
CA ILE A 19 -10.84 4.26 3.40
C ILE A 19 -11.83 5.42 3.61
N PRO A 20 -12.91 5.47 2.80
CA PRO A 20 -13.91 6.53 2.91
C PRO A 20 -14.51 6.63 4.32
N GLY A 21 -14.76 7.87 4.78
CA GLY A 21 -15.23 8.13 6.15
C GLY A 21 -16.53 7.43 6.55
N THR A 22 -17.35 7.02 5.57
CA THR A 22 -18.61 6.30 5.82
C THR A 22 -18.40 4.90 6.42
N TYR A 23 -17.22 4.31 6.22
CA TYR A 23 -16.89 2.94 6.66
C TYR A 23 -16.22 2.87 8.04
N LEU A 24 -15.94 4.02 8.68
CA LEU A 24 -15.23 4.07 9.98
C LEU A 24 -16.05 3.54 11.17
N LYS A 25 -17.31 3.14 10.94
CA LYS A 25 -18.16 2.48 11.94
C LYS A 25 -18.07 0.95 11.87
N ILE A 26 -17.39 0.41 10.87
CA ILE A 26 -17.21 -1.03 10.69
C ILE A 26 -16.10 -1.48 11.64
N HIS A 27 -16.43 -2.42 12.52
CA HIS A 27 -15.50 -2.98 13.50
C HIS A 27 -14.92 -4.33 13.07
N ASP A 28 -15.55 -5.01 12.12
CA ASP A 28 -15.01 -6.23 11.52
C ASP A 28 -13.96 -5.86 10.46
N TYR A 29 -12.73 -6.31 10.67
CA TYR A 29 -11.62 -5.94 9.79
C TYR A 29 -11.72 -6.58 8.41
N ALA A 30 -12.36 -7.75 8.30
CA ALA A 30 -12.57 -8.38 7.00
C ALA A 30 -13.59 -7.60 6.17
N GLU A 31 -14.69 -7.15 6.78
CA GLU A 31 -15.66 -6.24 6.15
C GLU A 31 -15.00 -4.90 5.77
N LEU A 32 -14.25 -4.27 6.69
CA LEU A 32 -13.54 -3.01 6.44
C LEU A 32 -12.56 -3.12 5.27
N ALA A 33 -11.88 -4.26 5.14
CA ALA A 33 -10.93 -4.52 4.06
C ALA A 33 -11.57 -4.56 2.67
N THR A 34 -12.86 -4.91 2.56
CA THR A 34 -13.57 -4.89 1.27
C THR A 34 -13.74 -3.47 0.71
N HIS A 35 -13.55 -2.46 1.55
CA HIS A 35 -13.64 -1.03 1.23
C HIS A 35 -12.27 -0.35 1.08
N ALA A 36 -11.18 -1.11 1.14
CA ALA A 36 -9.84 -0.57 0.95
C ALA A 36 -9.68 0.03 -0.46
N MET A 37 -9.06 1.21 -0.54
CA MET A 37 -8.80 1.99 -1.76
C MET A 37 -10.05 2.39 -2.56
N GLU A 38 -11.27 2.19 -2.05
CA GLU A 38 -12.52 2.39 -2.78
C GLU A 38 -12.73 3.84 -3.26
N GLY A 39 -12.13 4.81 -2.58
CA GLY A 39 -12.21 6.22 -2.97
C GLY A 39 -11.49 6.54 -4.29
N LEU A 40 -10.58 5.67 -4.75
CA LEU A 40 -9.88 5.79 -6.03
C LEU A 40 -10.19 4.62 -6.97
N ASP A 41 -10.34 3.42 -6.41
CA ASP A 41 -10.55 2.19 -7.15
C ASP A 41 -11.61 1.30 -6.48
N PRO A 42 -12.89 1.44 -6.89
CA PRO A 42 -14.00 0.68 -6.32
C PRO A 42 -13.87 -0.84 -6.49
N ASP A 43 -13.07 -1.30 -7.46
CA ASP A 43 -12.86 -2.71 -7.74
C ASP A 43 -11.58 -3.26 -7.09
N PHE A 44 -10.91 -2.49 -6.22
CA PHE A 44 -9.68 -2.91 -5.54
C PHE A 44 -9.81 -4.26 -4.84
N HIS A 45 -10.90 -4.47 -4.10
CA HIS A 45 -11.17 -5.72 -3.38
C HIS A 45 -11.29 -6.95 -4.30
N LYS A 46 -11.56 -6.77 -5.60
CA LYS A 46 -11.66 -7.87 -6.58
C LYS A 46 -10.32 -8.21 -7.21
N LYS A 47 -9.39 -7.24 -7.28
CA LYS A 47 -8.08 -7.40 -7.92
C LYS A 47 -7.00 -7.82 -6.94
N VAL A 48 -7.08 -7.37 -5.69
CA VAL A 48 -6.08 -7.66 -4.66
C VAL A 48 -6.04 -9.15 -4.35
N LYS A 49 -4.83 -9.68 -4.19
CA LYS A 49 -4.58 -11.04 -3.73
C LYS A 49 -3.68 -11.00 -2.51
N GLU A 50 -3.82 -12.03 -1.68
CA GLU A 50 -2.92 -12.24 -0.54
C GLU A 50 -1.46 -12.23 -1.02
N GLY A 51 -0.66 -11.32 -0.46
CA GLY A 51 0.75 -11.15 -0.81
C GLY A 51 1.07 -9.94 -1.67
N ASP A 52 0.07 -9.29 -2.28
CA ASP A 52 0.28 -8.15 -3.18
C ASP A 52 0.80 -6.89 -2.45
N PHE A 53 1.26 -5.93 -3.25
CA PHE A 53 1.83 -4.67 -2.79
C PHE A 53 1.09 -3.49 -3.41
N VAL A 54 0.81 -2.46 -2.64
CA VAL A 54 0.40 -1.17 -3.20
C VAL A 54 1.66 -0.37 -3.57
N VAL A 55 1.67 0.23 -4.75
CA VAL A 55 2.75 1.13 -5.19
C VAL A 55 2.18 2.51 -5.48
N ALA A 56 2.72 3.55 -4.84
CA ALA A 56 2.20 4.92 -4.92
C ALA A 56 3.30 5.97 -4.99
N GLY A 57 2.91 7.22 -5.29
CA GLY A 57 3.81 8.35 -5.36
C GLY A 57 4.20 8.91 -3.99
N LYS A 58 4.30 10.24 -3.90
CA LYS A 58 4.71 10.97 -2.69
C LYS A 58 3.54 11.13 -1.73
N ASN A 59 3.87 11.24 -0.44
CA ASN A 59 2.95 11.62 0.64
C ASN A 59 1.73 10.68 0.77
N PHE A 60 1.94 9.38 0.65
CA PHE A 60 0.89 8.38 0.79
C PHE A 60 0.32 8.34 2.22
N GLY A 61 -1.00 8.22 2.34
CA GLY A 61 -1.72 8.21 3.61
C GLY A 61 -1.85 9.58 4.26
N CYS A 62 -1.80 10.66 3.47
CA CYS A 62 -1.98 12.01 3.99
C CYS A 62 -3.40 12.29 4.48
N GLY A 63 -3.62 13.48 5.04
CA GLY A 63 -4.91 13.91 5.57
C GLY A 63 -5.13 13.52 7.03
N SER A 64 -6.35 13.14 7.36
CA SER A 64 -6.78 12.91 8.75
C SER A 64 -6.15 11.66 9.38
N SER A 65 -6.01 11.65 10.71
CA SER A 65 -5.55 10.47 11.44
C SER A 65 -6.60 9.36 11.40
N ARG A 66 -6.34 8.30 10.63
CA ARG A 66 -7.23 7.13 10.51
C ARG A 66 -6.43 5.84 10.59
N GLU A 67 -6.48 5.17 11.74
CA GLU A 67 -5.88 3.83 11.90
C GLU A 67 -6.59 2.78 11.04
N HIS A 68 -7.86 3.01 10.71
CA HIS A 68 -8.62 2.18 9.77
C HIS A 68 -7.95 2.05 8.39
N ALA A 69 -7.19 3.05 7.94
CA ALA A 69 -6.56 3.04 6.62
C ALA A 69 -5.49 1.93 6.47
N PRO A 70 -4.45 1.85 7.33
CA PRO A 70 -3.50 0.74 7.27
C PRO A 70 -4.15 -0.61 7.64
N ILE A 71 -5.16 -0.65 8.51
CA ILE A 71 -5.89 -1.88 8.86
C ILE A 71 -6.61 -2.46 7.64
N ALA A 72 -7.35 -1.62 6.90
CA ALA A 72 -8.10 -2.02 5.72
C ALA A 72 -7.18 -2.59 4.63
N LEU A 73 -6.03 -1.93 4.39
CA LEU A 73 -5.02 -2.42 3.44
C LEU A 73 -4.46 -3.77 3.89
N SER A 74 -4.04 -3.89 5.15
CA SER A 74 -3.49 -5.14 5.70
C SER A 74 -4.44 -6.32 5.54
N HIS A 75 -5.71 -6.13 5.94
CA HIS A 75 -6.72 -7.19 5.90
C HIS A 75 -7.29 -7.45 4.50
N SER A 76 -6.98 -6.60 3.52
CA SER A 76 -7.29 -6.85 2.10
C SER A 76 -6.31 -7.82 1.43
N GLY A 77 -5.22 -8.16 2.11
CA GLY A 77 -4.17 -9.06 1.62
C GLY A 77 -2.89 -8.35 1.18
N ILE A 78 -2.83 -7.02 1.30
CA ILE A 78 -1.61 -6.25 1.03
C ILE A 78 -0.57 -6.53 2.12
N LYS A 79 0.64 -6.92 1.70
CA LYS A 79 1.76 -7.15 2.63
C LYS A 79 2.59 -5.91 2.90
N ALA A 80 2.71 -5.03 1.92
CA ALA A 80 3.47 -3.80 2.06
C ALA A 80 2.92 -2.71 1.14
N VAL A 81 3.14 -1.46 1.53
CA VAL A 81 2.96 -0.30 0.65
C VAL A 81 4.35 0.22 0.30
N ILE A 82 4.60 0.38 -0.98
CA ILE A 82 5.83 0.93 -1.54
C ILE A 82 5.50 2.33 -2.05
N ALA A 83 6.13 3.37 -1.52
CA ALA A 83 5.84 4.74 -1.92
C ALA A 83 7.10 5.60 -1.99
N VAL A 84 7.03 6.73 -2.69
CA VAL A 84 8.15 7.69 -2.70
C VAL A 84 8.30 8.36 -1.33
N SER A 85 7.19 8.57 -0.63
CA SER A 85 7.20 9.01 0.78
C SER A 85 5.84 8.78 1.44
N PHE A 86 5.83 8.72 2.77
CA PHE A 86 4.61 8.58 3.55
C PHE A 86 4.28 9.83 4.39
N ALA A 87 2.99 10.06 4.62
CA ALA A 87 2.55 10.97 5.65
C ALA A 87 2.89 10.39 7.03
N ARG A 88 3.47 11.23 7.91
CA ARG A 88 4.03 10.80 9.21
C ARG A 88 3.04 10.03 10.10
N ILE A 89 1.78 10.44 10.13
CA ILE A 89 0.75 9.79 10.97
C ILE A 89 0.41 8.39 10.43
N PHE A 90 0.22 8.27 9.10
CA PHE A 90 -0.04 6.98 8.47
C PHE A 90 1.12 6.01 8.67
N TYR A 91 2.36 6.49 8.47
CA TYR A 91 3.56 5.69 8.71
C TYR A 91 3.60 5.14 10.13
N ARG A 92 3.42 6.02 11.14
CA ARG A 92 3.39 5.62 12.55
C ARG A 92 2.28 4.60 12.83
N ASN A 93 1.05 4.87 12.38
CA ASN A 93 -0.07 3.96 12.63
C ASN A 93 0.13 2.59 11.97
N SER A 94 0.82 2.53 10.83
CA SER A 94 1.18 1.28 10.14
C SER A 94 2.16 0.44 10.96
N VAL A 95 3.20 1.09 11.51
CA VAL A 95 4.29 0.43 12.24
C VAL A 95 3.91 0.11 13.69
N ASP A 96 3.40 1.09 14.45
CA ASP A 96 3.09 0.94 15.88
C ASP A 96 1.98 -0.09 16.10
N GLY A 97 1.00 -0.12 15.20
CA GLY A 97 -0.06 -1.13 15.20
C GLY A 97 0.35 -2.48 14.61
N ALA A 98 1.56 -2.59 14.05
CA ALA A 98 2.06 -3.74 13.30
C ALA A 98 1.09 -4.22 12.19
N PHE A 99 0.35 -3.28 11.60
CA PHE A 99 -0.67 -3.60 10.59
C PHE A 99 -0.06 -3.76 9.21
N LEU A 100 0.88 -2.90 8.84
CA LEU A 100 1.31 -2.77 7.46
C LEU A 100 2.78 -2.36 7.41
N LEU A 101 3.52 -2.87 6.42
CA LEU A 101 4.91 -2.50 6.18
C LEU A 101 4.98 -1.32 5.18
N PRO A 102 5.27 -0.09 5.62
CA PRO A 102 5.58 1.02 4.70
C PRO A 102 7.05 0.91 4.23
N ILE A 103 7.28 0.99 2.93
CA ILE A 103 8.60 0.94 2.31
C ILE A 103 8.78 2.19 1.44
N GLU A 104 9.74 3.04 1.80
CA GLU A 104 10.09 4.20 0.99
C GLU A 104 11.10 3.82 -0.09
N VAL A 105 10.87 4.31 -1.31
CA VAL A 105 11.77 4.13 -2.46
C VAL A 105 12.05 5.46 -3.13
N ASP A 106 13.16 5.55 -3.86
CA ASP A 106 13.43 6.74 -4.66
C ASP A 106 12.50 6.85 -5.89
N GLU A 107 12.49 8.03 -6.51
CA GLU A 107 11.67 8.27 -7.70
C GLU A 107 12.05 7.37 -8.88
N GLN A 108 13.30 6.93 -8.97
CA GLN A 108 13.77 6.10 -10.08
C GLN A 108 13.16 4.70 -9.97
N THR A 109 13.21 4.11 -8.78
CA THR A 109 12.61 2.82 -8.44
C THR A 109 11.09 2.86 -8.58
N TYR A 110 10.45 3.95 -8.12
CA TYR A 110 9.01 4.14 -8.32
C TYR A 110 8.62 4.19 -9.82
N LYS A 111 9.42 4.87 -10.65
CA LYS A 111 9.17 4.97 -12.10
C LYS A 111 9.43 3.65 -12.83
N SER A 112 10.36 2.83 -12.35
CA SER A 112 10.68 1.55 -12.99
C SER A 112 9.65 0.46 -12.70
N ILE A 113 8.91 0.53 -11.58
CA ILE A 113 7.83 -0.41 -11.26
C ILE A 113 6.56 -0.03 -12.03
N SER A 114 5.92 -1.00 -12.68
CA SER A 114 4.63 -0.85 -13.38
C SER A 114 3.53 -1.61 -12.66
N ASP A 115 2.28 -1.23 -12.91
CA ASP A 115 1.12 -2.01 -12.46
C ASP A 115 1.19 -3.45 -13.00
N GLY A 116 0.90 -4.43 -12.15
CA GLY A 116 0.97 -5.86 -12.47
C GLY A 116 2.37 -6.48 -12.44
N ASP A 117 3.44 -5.72 -12.19
CA ASP A 117 4.78 -6.28 -12.05
C ASP A 117 4.87 -7.22 -10.85
N LYS A 118 5.62 -8.32 -10.99
CA LYS A 118 5.86 -9.25 -9.89
C LYS A 118 7.10 -8.82 -9.11
N LEU A 119 6.93 -8.51 -7.84
CA LEU A 119 8.01 -8.04 -6.98
C LEU A 119 8.40 -9.11 -5.96
N GLU A 120 9.69 -9.15 -5.63
CA GLU A 120 10.25 -9.81 -4.47
C GLU A 120 10.91 -8.78 -3.56
N ILE A 121 10.48 -8.72 -2.31
CA ILE A 121 11.03 -7.82 -1.30
C ILE A 121 11.78 -8.65 -0.26
N ASP A 122 13.05 -8.36 -0.07
CA ASP A 122 13.90 -8.94 0.97
C ASP A 122 14.22 -7.85 2.00
N THR A 123 13.53 -7.91 3.15
CA THR A 123 13.67 -6.96 4.25
C THR A 123 14.94 -7.16 5.06
N GLU A 124 15.58 -8.33 4.97
CA GLU A 124 16.88 -8.56 5.64
C GLU A 124 18.01 -7.92 4.83
N LYS A 125 17.89 -7.92 3.50
CA LYS A 125 18.86 -7.31 2.59
C LYS A 125 18.52 -5.88 2.17
N ASN A 126 17.37 -5.35 2.59
CA ASN A 126 16.81 -4.08 2.13
C ASN A 126 16.81 -3.97 0.60
N SER A 127 16.29 -4.99 -0.09
CA SER A 127 16.28 -5.01 -1.56
C SER A 127 14.90 -5.35 -2.12
N ILE A 128 14.56 -4.72 -3.24
CA ILE A 128 13.36 -5.00 -4.02
C ILE A 128 13.80 -5.47 -5.41
N THR A 129 13.40 -6.69 -5.79
CA THR A 129 13.64 -7.25 -7.12
C THR A 129 12.34 -7.24 -7.92
N ASN A 130 12.32 -6.55 -9.05
CA ASN A 130 11.27 -6.67 -10.04
C ASN A 130 11.54 -7.89 -10.92
N ILE A 131 10.83 -8.98 -10.64
CA ILE A 131 11.00 -10.28 -11.33
C ILE A 131 10.55 -10.17 -12.79
N THR A 132 9.51 -9.38 -13.07
CA THR A 132 9.00 -9.20 -14.45
C THR A 132 10.03 -8.56 -15.36
N LYS A 133 10.80 -7.59 -14.82
CA LYS A 133 11.79 -6.82 -15.58
C LYS A 133 13.24 -7.28 -15.37
N ASN A 134 13.47 -8.19 -14.44
CA ASN A 134 14.80 -8.66 -14.01
C ASN A 134 15.71 -7.50 -13.52
N GLU A 135 15.12 -6.59 -12.73
CA GLU A 135 15.79 -5.43 -12.14
C GLU A 135 15.81 -5.54 -10.61
N THR A 136 16.82 -4.99 -9.95
CA THR A 136 16.91 -4.97 -8.48
C THR A 136 17.30 -3.58 -7.99
N TYR A 137 16.64 -3.16 -6.92
CA TYR A 137 16.79 -1.86 -6.26
C TYR A 137 17.16 -2.09 -4.79
N SER A 138 18.02 -1.24 -4.25
CA SER A 138 18.60 -1.36 -2.89
C SER A 138 18.92 0.00 -2.31
#